data_AF-T2JRU3-F1
#
_entry.id   AF-T2JRU3-F1
#
_cell.length_a   1.000
_cell.length_b   1.000
_cell.length_c   1.000
_cell.angle_alpha   90.00
_cell.angle_beta   90.00
_cell.angle_gamma   90.00
#
_symmetry.space_group_name_H-M   'P 1'
#
loop_
_entity.id
_entity.type
_entity.pdbx_description
1 polymer ?
#
loop_
_entity_poly.entity_id
_entity_poly.type
_entity_poly.pdbx_seq_one_letter_code
_entity_poly.pdbx_strand_id
1 'polypeptide(L)'
;MAIPGGFFYLAIKPRLILIMEVYEFIQHIFTDFKKGSEFNLAQTISAHQSKHWQSATEFWDLLLNNICVVGSWIFLSHLWGVGLFWSIYSITLSCSATIFIWLFFVQHIFEGAYAHKTADWNYILGAVQGSSYLELPAILRWFTADIGYHNIHHLCERIPNYHLAACHRENSHLLSDVKTLE
;
A
#
# COMPACT_ATOMS: atom_id res chain seq x y z
N MET A 1 14.14 1.32 -12.16
CA MET A 1 13.03 2.25 -11.84
C MET A 1 12.71 2.37 -10.34
N ALA A 2 13.41 1.68 -9.44
CA ALA A 2 13.02 1.58 -8.03
C ALA A 2 12.96 2.93 -7.28
N ILE A 3 14.00 3.77 -7.40
CA ILE A 3 14.07 5.06 -6.69
C ILE A 3 13.00 6.06 -7.17
N PRO A 4 12.90 6.41 -8.47
CA PRO A 4 11.84 7.30 -8.94
C PRO A 4 10.44 6.71 -8.76
N GLY A 5 10.32 5.38 -8.91
CA GLY A 5 9.04 4.68 -8.74
C GLY A 5 8.53 4.76 -7.31
N GLY A 6 9.37 4.44 -6.32
CA GLY A 6 9.00 4.49 -4.91
C GLY A 6 8.54 5.89 -4.48
N PHE A 7 9.27 6.93 -4.89
CA PHE A 7 8.86 8.31 -4.65
C PHE A 7 7.51 8.62 -5.31
N PHE A 8 7.33 8.24 -6.57
CA PHE A 8 6.07 8.45 -7.27
C PHE A 8 4.90 7.79 -6.53
N TYR A 9 5.04 6.52 -6.12
CA TYR A 9 3.97 5.78 -5.46
C TYR A 9 3.60 6.35 -4.08
N LEU A 10 4.57 6.88 -3.33
CA LEU A 10 4.32 7.38 -1.97
C LEU A 10 4.04 8.89 -1.89
N ALA A 11 4.71 9.71 -2.70
CA ALA A 11 4.57 11.16 -2.68
C ALA A 11 3.58 11.70 -3.71
N ILE A 12 3.45 11.08 -4.88
CA ILE A 12 2.72 11.68 -6.01
C ILE A 12 1.37 10.99 -6.21
N LYS A 13 1.34 9.66 -6.31
CA LYS A 13 0.15 8.89 -6.67
C LYS A 13 -1.08 9.19 -5.78
N PRO A 14 -1.00 9.23 -4.44
CA PRO A 14 -2.17 9.52 -3.61
C PRO A 14 -2.76 10.93 -3.84
N ARG A 15 -1.92 11.90 -4.26
CA ARG A 15 -2.35 13.27 -4.55
C ARG A 15 -3.01 13.34 -5.91
N LEU A 16 -2.43 12.67 -6.90
CA LEU A 16 -3.04 12.55 -8.22
C LEU A 16 -4.40 11.87 -8.14
N ILE A 17 -4.51 10.79 -7.36
CA ILE A 17 -5.80 10.13 -7.11
C ILE A 17 -6.78 11.15 -6.53
N LEU A 18 -6.44 11.83 -5.43
CA LEU A 18 -7.34 12.83 -4.83
C LEU A 18 -7.76 13.94 -5.83
N ILE A 19 -6.86 14.43 -6.69
CA ILE A 19 -7.18 15.44 -7.70
C ILE A 19 -8.18 14.88 -8.74
N MET A 20 -7.94 13.67 -9.24
CA MET A 20 -8.84 13.01 -10.17
C MET A 20 -10.22 12.78 -9.53
N GLU A 21 -10.25 12.39 -8.25
CA GLU A 21 -11.49 12.20 -7.50
C GLU A 21 -12.29 13.48 -7.30
N VAL A 22 -11.63 14.55 -6.86
CA VAL A 22 -12.29 15.85 -6.71
C VAL A 22 -12.85 16.31 -8.05
N TYR A 23 -12.14 16.06 -9.15
CA TYR A 23 -12.63 16.35 -10.49
C TYR A 23 -13.86 15.52 -10.87
N GLU A 24 -13.82 14.19 -10.71
CA GLU A 24 -14.98 13.30 -10.99
C GLU A 24 -16.19 13.65 -10.11
N PHE A 25 -15.96 13.96 -8.83
CA PHE A 25 -17.00 14.37 -7.90
C PHE A 25 -17.65 15.71 -8.28
N ILE A 26 -16.83 16.70 -8.67
CA ILE A 26 -17.33 17.98 -9.18
C ILE A 26 -18.17 17.76 -10.45
N GLN A 27 -17.73 16.90 -11.37
CA GLN A 27 -18.50 16.56 -12.57
C GLN A 27 -19.85 15.91 -12.23
N HIS A 28 -19.88 15.02 -11.23
CA HIS A 28 -21.10 14.41 -10.74
C HIS A 28 -22.07 15.45 -10.19
N ILE A 29 -21.59 16.36 -9.34
CA ILE A 29 -22.37 17.49 -8.82
C ILE A 29 -22.97 18.32 -9.96
N PHE A 30 -22.17 18.72 -10.95
CA PHE A 30 -22.66 19.51 -12.09
C PHE A 30 -23.70 18.75 -12.93
N THR A 31 -23.57 17.44 -13.04
CA THR A 31 -24.52 16.60 -13.77
C THR A 31 -25.86 16.52 -13.04
N ASP A 32 -25.84 16.40 -11.71
CA ASP A 32 -27.07 16.35 -10.90
C ASP A 32 -27.77 17.70 -10.83
N PHE A 33 -27.01 18.81 -10.74
CA PHE A 33 -27.56 20.15 -10.88
C PHE A 33 -28.24 20.35 -12.24
N LYS A 34 -27.64 19.89 -13.34
CA LYS A 34 -28.25 19.95 -14.69
C LYS A 34 -29.55 19.14 -14.79
N LYS A 35 -29.73 18.10 -13.98
CA LYS A 35 -30.96 17.30 -13.92
C LYS A 35 -32.06 17.95 -13.05
N GLY A 36 -31.79 19.11 -12.45
CA GLY A 36 -32.74 19.82 -11.60
C GLY A 36 -32.92 19.20 -10.21
N SER A 37 -31.97 18.38 -9.74
CA SER A 37 -31.99 17.83 -8.39
C SER A 37 -31.71 18.91 -7.36
N GLU A 38 -32.41 18.89 -6.23
CA GLU A 38 -31.98 19.64 -5.05
C GLU A 38 -30.62 19.11 -4.58
N PHE A 39 -29.70 20.03 -4.25
CA PHE A 39 -28.35 19.66 -3.82
C PHE A 39 -28.38 19.15 -2.38
N ASN A 40 -28.05 17.88 -2.19
CA ASN A 40 -27.84 17.28 -0.88
C ASN A 40 -26.48 16.59 -0.83
N LEU A 41 -25.54 17.18 -0.08
CA LEU A 41 -24.16 16.71 0.00
C LEU A 41 -24.03 15.24 0.43
N ALA A 42 -24.80 14.82 1.45
CA ALA A 42 -24.75 13.45 1.95
C ALA A 42 -25.26 12.45 0.90
N GLN A 43 -26.34 12.81 0.20
CA GLN A 43 -26.89 11.99 -0.87
C GLN A 43 -25.93 11.91 -2.07
N THR A 44 -25.35 13.04 -2.50
CA THR A 44 -24.39 13.10 -3.61
C THR A 44 -23.11 12.31 -3.31
N ILE A 45 -22.58 12.38 -2.09
CA ILE A 45 -21.43 11.55 -1.68
C ILE A 45 -21.78 10.06 -1.71
N SER A 46 -22.97 9.68 -1.20
CA SER A 46 -23.41 8.29 -1.19
C SER A 46 -23.73 7.71 -2.57
N ALA A 47 -24.15 8.57 -3.51
CA ALA A 47 -24.47 8.19 -4.89
C ALA A 47 -23.24 8.16 -5.80
N HIS A 48 -22.16 8.84 -5.41
CA HIS A 48 -20.94 8.88 -6.19
C HIS A 48 -20.13 7.58 -6.04
N GLN A 49 -20.18 6.75 -7.07
CA GLN A 49 -19.30 5.59 -7.20
C GLN A 49 -17.97 6.02 -7.83
N SER A 50 -16.99 6.30 -6.98
CA SER A 50 -15.61 6.54 -7.39
C SER A 50 -15.03 5.29 -8.07
N LYS A 51 -14.14 5.49 -9.05
CA LYS A 51 -13.33 4.40 -9.61
C LYS A 51 -12.13 4.05 -8.72
N HIS A 52 -11.81 4.89 -7.73
CA HIS A 52 -10.57 4.84 -6.98
C HIS A 52 -10.74 4.63 -5.47
N TRP A 53 -11.95 4.79 -4.90
CA TRP A 53 -12.28 4.31 -3.55
C TRP A 53 -13.54 3.44 -3.56
N GLN A 54 -13.57 2.44 -2.68
CA GLN A 54 -14.69 1.50 -2.53
C GLN A 54 -15.65 1.90 -1.41
N SER A 55 -15.23 2.79 -0.51
CA SER A 55 -16.03 3.19 0.66
C SER A 55 -15.82 4.66 1.05
N ALA A 56 -16.78 5.20 1.80
CA ALA A 56 -16.65 6.53 2.39
C ALA A 56 -15.46 6.64 3.35
N THR A 57 -15.11 5.54 4.04
CA THR A 57 -13.93 5.49 4.92
C THR A 57 -12.65 5.72 4.13
N GLU A 58 -12.48 5.00 3.01
CA GLU A 58 -11.31 5.18 2.13
C GLU A 58 -11.21 6.60 1.57
N PHE A 59 -12.34 7.25 1.28
CA PHE A 59 -12.35 8.66 0.90
C PHE A 59 -11.78 9.55 2.02
N TRP A 60 -12.30 9.41 3.24
CA TRP A 60 -11.83 10.20 4.37
C TRP A 60 -10.36 9.94 4.69
N ASP A 61 -9.92 8.69 4.60
CA ASP A 61 -8.51 8.32 4.76
C ASP A 61 -7.64 9.00 3.71
N LEU A 62 -8.05 8.95 2.42
CA LEU A 62 -7.33 9.61 1.33
C LEU A 62 -7.28 11.13 1.53
N LEU A 63 -8.41 11.77 1.86
CA LEU A 63 -8.51 13.21 2.03
C LEU A 63 -7.66 13.68 3.21
N LEU A 64 -7.83 13.07 4.39
CA LEU A 64 -7.11 13.45 5.60
C LEU A 64 -5.61 13.18 5.47
N ASN A 65 -5.20 12.07 4.86
CA ASN A 65 -3.80 11.79 4.57
C ASN A 65 -3.19 12.91 3.71
N ASN A 66 -3.86 13.30 2.62
CA ASN A 66 -3.38 14.37 1.75
C ASN A 66 -3.28 15.73 2.46
N ILE A 67 -4.30 16.10 3.25
CA ILE A 67 -4.28 17.34 4.03
C ILE A 67 -3.10 17.33 5.02
N CYS A 68 -2.93 16.26 5.78
CA CYS A 68 -1.85 16.13 6.75
C CYS A 68 -0.48 16.20 6.07
N VAL A 69 -0.28 15.48 4.97
CA VAL A 69 1.04 15.42 4.33
C VAL A 69 1.36 16.71 3.58
N VAL A 70 0.43 17.27 2.79
CA VAL A 70 0.65 18.54 2.08
C VAL A 70 0.78 19.70 3.08
N GLY A 71 -0.04 19.72 4.14
CA GLY A 71 0.09 20.68 5.22
C GLY A 71 1.45 20.59 5.90
N SER A 72 1.95 19.38 6.16
CA SER A 72 3.30 19.16 6.71
C SER A 72 4.39 19.62 5.75
N TRP A 73 4.24 19.38 4.44
CA TRP A 73 5.19 19.87 3.44
C TRP A 73 5.28 21.39 3.42
N ILE A 74 4.13 22.07 3.42
CA ILE A 74 4.06 23.54 3.45
C ILE A 74 4.71 24.06 4.75
N PHE A 75 4.30 23.52 5.89
CA PHE A 75 4.81 23.92 7.21
C PHE A 75 6.33 23.72 7.32
N LEU A 76 6.84 22.54 6.99
CA LEU A 76 8.27 22.23 7.09
C LEU A 76 9.10 22.97 6.04
N SER A 77 8.55 23.21 4.84
CA SER A 77 9.20 24.06 3.83
C SER A 77 9.33 25.51 4.31
N HIS A 78 8.32 26.04 5.02
CA HIS A 78 8.40 27.36 5.64
C HIS A 78 9.38 27.40 6.81
N LEU A 79 9.44 26.34 7.62
CA LEU A 79 10.29 26.29 8.81
C LEU A 79 11.78 26.12 8.49
N TRP A 80 12.12 25.25 7.53
CA TRP A 80 13.51 24.88 7.23
C TRP A 80 14.01 25.34 5.86
N GLY A 81 13.15 25.96 5.06
CA GLY A 81 13.42 26.34 3.69
C GLY A 81 13.12 25.20 2.71
N VAL A 82 12.56 25.60 1.57
CA VAL A 82 12.09 24.68 0.51
C VAL A 82 13.22 23.75 0.06
N GLY A 83 14.41 24.27 -0.23
CA GLY A 83 15.53 23.46 -0.74
C GLY A 83 15.96 22.36 0.24
N LEU A 84 16.23 22.71 1.50
CA LEU A 84 16.70 21.77 2.50
C LEU A 84 15.66 20.68 2.80
N PHE A 85 14.40 21.10 3.02
CA PHE A 85 13.31 20.17 3.31
C PHE A 85 13.11 19.17 2.17
N TRP A 86 12.93 19.65 0.94
CA TRP A 86 12.64 18.77 -0.20
C TRP A 86 13.82 17.87 -0.57
N SER A 87 15.07 18.32 -0.39
CA SER A 87 16.24 17.46 -0.60
C SER A 87 16.25 16.27 0.38
N ILE A 88 16.10 16.52 1.69
CA ILE A 88 16.10 15.46 2.70
C ILE A 88 14.87 14.56 2.51
N TYR A 89 13.67 15.16 2.43
CA TYR A 89 12.42 14.43 2.29
C TYR A 89 12.42 13.50 1.08
N SER A 90 12.86 13.99 -0.08
CA SER A 90 12.81 13.20 -1.32
C SER A 90 13.82 12.06 -1.30
N ILE A 91 15.04 12.29 -0.81
CA ILE A 91 16.06 11.24 -0.71
C ILE A 91 15.60 10.17 0.27
N THR A 92 15.22 10.56 1.49
CA THR A 92 14.77 9.62 2.52
C THR A 92 13.59 8.80 2.04
N LEU A 93 12.53 9.43 1.51
CA LEU A 93 11.35 8.72 1.05
C LEU A 93 11.67 7.74 -0.08
N SER A 94 12.50 8.14 -1.05
CA SER A 94 12.86 7.29 -2.18
C SER A 94 13.68 6.08 -1.75
N CYS A 95 14.64 6.28 -0.85
CA CYS A 95 15.46 5.21 -0.28
C CYS A 95 14.59 4.24 0.55
N SER A 96 13.75 4.76 1.45
CA SER A 96 12.82 3.94 2.23
C SER A 96 11.89 3.13 1.34
N ALA A 97 11.25 3.76 0.35
CA ALA A 97 10.38 3.06 -0.60
C ALA A 97 11.11 1.95 -1.36
N THR A 98 12.34 2.23 -1.81
CA THR A 98 13.16 1.25 -2.52
C THR A 98 13.48 0.04 -1.65
N ILE A 99 13.90 0.27 -0.39
CA ILE A 99 14.22 -0.80 0.55
C ILE A 99 12.99 -1.69 0.80
N PHE A 100 11.83 -1.08 1.08
CA PHE A 100 10.61 -1.84 1.35
C PHE A 100 10.10 -2.60 0.11
N ILE A 101 10.12 -1.98 -1.08
CA ILE A 101 9.78 -2.68 -2.33
C ILE A 101 10.71 -3.87 -2.54
N TRP A 102 12.00 -3.71 -2.26
CA TRP A 102 12.97 -4.78 -2.40
C TRP A 102 12.70 -5.95 -1.43
N LEU A 103 12.33 -5.66 -0.18
CA LEU A 103 11.92 -6.68 0.80
C LEU A 103 10.74 -7.53 0.31
N PHE A 104 9.74 -6.93 -0.35
CA PHE A 104 8.65 -7.71 -0.96
C PHE A 104 9.12 -8.48 -2.20
N PHE A 105 9.98 -7.85 -3.00
CA PHE A 105 10.44 -8.43 -4.26
C PHE A 105 11.26 -9.70 -4.06
N VAL A 106 12.24 -9.67 -3.15
CA VAL A 106 13.06 -10.86 -2.85
C VAL A 106 12.21 -12.01 -2.33
N GLN A 107 11.11 -11.70 -1.64
CA GLN A 107 10.20 -12.70 -1.12
C GLN A 107 9.30 -13.38 -2.16
N HIS A 108 9.21 -12.82 -3.38
CA HIS A 108 8.42 -13.34 -4.50
C HIS A 108 9.23 -13.79 -5.70
N ILE A 109 10.52 -13.44 -5.75
CA ILE A 109 11.39 -13.74 -6.87
C ILE A 109 12.55 -14.59 -6.39
N PHE A 110 12.32 -15.90 -6.45
CA PHE A 110 13.29 -16.93 -6.17
C PHE A 110 13.09 -18.09 -7.16
N GLU A 111 14.11 -18.93 -7.28
CA GLU A 111 14.06 -20.08 -8.19
C GLU A 111 12.96 -21.05 -7.78
N GLY A 112 12.11 -21.42 -8.73
CA GLY A 112 10.97 -22.32 -8.49
C GLY A 112 9.73 -21.66 -7.89
N ALA A 113 9.68 -20.32 -7.76
CA ALA A 113 8.49 -19.62 -7.29
C ALA A 113 7.27 -19.94 -8.19
N TYR A 114 6.18 -20.38 -7.55
CA TYR A 114 4.95 -20.70 -8.26
C TYR A 114 4.37 -19.46 -8.94
N ALA A 115 4.19 -19.55 -10.25
CA ALA A 115 3.51 -18.55 -11.06
C ALA A 115 2.68 -19.28 -12.13
N HIS A 116 1.40 -18.88 -12.26
CA HIS A 116 0.50 -19.49 -13.24
C HIS A 116 -0.38 -18.44 -13.91
N LYS A 117 -0.86 -18.75 -15.11
CA LYS A 117 -1.93 -17.98 -15.77
C LYS A 117 -3.22 -18.10 -14.97
N THR A 118 -4.08 -17.07 -15.04
CA THR A 118 -5.32 -16.94 -14.26
C THR A 118 -6.22 -18.18 -14.27
N ALA A 119 -6.31 -18.91 -15.39
CA ALA A 119 -7.20 -20.06 -15.53
C ALA A 119 -6.86 -21.23 -14.59
N ASP A 120 -5.57 -21.45 -14.29
CA ASP A 120 -5.11 -22.56 -13.43
C ASP A 120 -4.34 -22.06 -12.20
N TRP A 121 -4.60 -20.81 -11.81
CA TRP A 121 -4.00 -20.23 -10.62
C TRP A 121 -4.65 -20.77 -9.35
N ASN A 122 -3.83 -21.29 -8.44
CA ASN A 122 -4.27 -21.77 -7.14
C ASN A 122 -3.81 -20.81 -6.03
N TYR A 123 -4.75 -20.33 -5.21
CA TYR A 123 -4.48 -19.38 -4.14
C TYR A 123 -3.48 -19.90 -3.10
N ILE A 124 -3.69 -21.14 -2.62
CA ILE A 124 -2.83 -21.73 -1.58
C ILE A 124 -1.42 -21.95 -2.13
N LEU A 125 -1.28 -22.47 -3.35
CA LEU A 125 0.03 -22.62 -3.98
C LEU A 125 0.69 -21.27 -4.25
N GLY A 126 -0.08 -20.26 -4.67
CA GLY A 126 0.40 -18.89 -4.82
C GLY A 126 0.95 -18.32 -3.52
N ALA A 127 0.27 -18.55 -2.40
CA ALA A 127 0.71 -18.07 -1.10
C ALA A 127 1.91 -18.87 -0.55
N VAL A 128 1.89 -20.20 -0.63
CA VAL A 128 2.90 -21.07 0.00
C VAL A 128 4.14 -21.25 -0.87
N GLN A 129 3.97 -21.44 -2.18
CA GLN A 129 5.05 -21.73 -3.13
C GLN A 129 5.38 -20.55 -4.05
N GLY A 130 4.49 -19.57 -4.17
CA GLY A 130 4.71 -18.31 -4.91
C GLY A 130 5.29 -17.19 -4.05
N SER A 131 5.44 -17.41 -2.75
CA SER A 131 6.13 -16.53 -1.83
C SER A 131 7.02 -17.32 -0.87
N SER A 132 7.87 -16.64 -0.11
CA SER A 132 8.87 -17.26 0.77
C SER A 132 8.73 -16.77 2.20
N TYR A 133 9.39 -17.49 3.10
CA TYR A 133 9.72 -17.02 4.43
C TYR A 133 11.14 -16.41 4.39
N LEU A 134 11.24 -15.10 4.62
CA LEU A 134 12.52 -14.40 4.75
C LEU A 134 12.92 -14.37 6.23
N GLU A 135 13.93 -15.16 6.59
CA GLU A 135 14.46 -15.22 7.93
C GLU A 135 15.29 -13.97 8.22
N LEU A 136 14.71 -13.08 9.03
CA LEU A 136 15.35 -11.84 9.44
C LEU A 136 15.88 -11.95 10.88
N PRO A 137 17.02 -11.32 11.21
CA PRO A 137 17.46 -11.17 12.59
C PRO A 137 16.43 -10.35 13.40
N ALA A 138 16.39 -10.55 14.73
CA ALA A 138 15.35 -9.99 15.61
C ALA A 138 15.12 -8.47 15.45
N ILE A 139 16.20 -7.70 15.26
CA ILE A 139 16.13 -6.25 15.05
C ILE A 139 15.40 -5.92 13.75
N LEU A 140 15.72 -6.63 12.67
CA LEU A 140 15.08 -6.43 11.37
C LEU A 140 13.65 -6.95 11.36
N ARG A 141 13.35 -8.05 12.06
CA ARG A 141 11.97 -8.51 12.27
C ARG A 141 11.11 -7.46 12.97
N TRP A 142 11.63 -6.84 14.04
CA TRP A 142 10.92 -5.75 14.70
C TRP A 142 10.74 -4.55 13.77
N PHE A 143 11.81 -4.14 13.07
CA PHE A 143 11.78 -2.99 12.17
C PHE A 143 10.80 -3.18 10.99
N THR A 144 10.72 -4.38 10.44
CA THR A 144 9.84 -4.71 9.32
C THR A 144 8.47 -5.22 9.77
N ALA A 145 8.18 -5.18 11.07
CA ALA A 145 6.97 -5.72 11.67
C ALA A 145 6.66 -7.15 11.20
N ASP A 146 7.64 -8.05 11.33
CA ASP A 146 7.53 -9.49 11.01
C ASP A 146 7.10 -9.77 9.55
N ILE A 147 7.30 -8.83 8.61
CA ILE A 147 6.91 -9.01 7.19
C ILE A 147 7.66 -10.16 6.50
N GLY A 148 8.75 -10.66 7.10
CA GLY A 148 9.47 -11.84 6.61
C GLY A 148 8.61 -13.10 6.56
N TYR A 149 7.53 -13.17 7.36
CA TYR A 149 6.51 -14.23 7.28
C TYR A 149 5.49 -13.94 6.16
N HIS A 150 5.95 -13.49 4.99
CA HIS A 150 5.08 -12.98 3.93
C HIS A 150 4.15 -14.06 3.36
N ASN A 151 4.59 -15.31 3.35
CA ASN A 151 3.76 -16.46 2.99
C ASN A 151 2.52 -16.62 3.87
N ILE A 152 2.62 -16.36 5.18
CA ILE A 152 1.47 -16.36 6.09
C ILE A 152 0.56 -15.18 5.79
N HIS A 153 1.13 -14.00 5.51
CA HIS A 153 0.37 -12.83 5.13
C HIS A 153 -0.42 -13.05 3.83
N HIS A 154 0.15 -13.75 2.84
CA HIS A 154 -0.57 -14.14 1.62
C HIS A 154 -1.64 -15.21 1.86
N LEU A 155 -1.44 -16.11 2.81
CA LEU A 155 -2.45 -17.11 3.18
C LEU A 155 -3.64 -16.50 3.93
N CYS A 156 -3.40 -15.46 4.73
CA CYS A 156 -4.43 -14.75 5.46
C CYS A 156 -3.95 -13.33 5.83
N GLU A 157 -4.27 -12.37 4.99
CA GLU A 157 -3.87 -10.96 5.14
C GLU A 157 -4.52 -10.28 6.35
N ARG A 158 -5.54 -10.93 6.94
CA ARG A 158 -6.25 -10.48 8.14
C ARG A 158 -5.49 -10.74 9.43
N ILE A 159 -4.46 -11.61 9.41
CA ILE A 159 -3.63 -11.85 10.58
C ILE A 159 -2.74 -10.61 10.77
N PRO A 160 -2.81 -9.94 11.94
CA PRO A 160 -1.96 -8.80 12.17
C PRO A 160 -0.50 -9.23 12.25
N ASN A 161 0.39 -8.36 11.77
CA ASN A 161 1.82 -8.60 11.66
C ASN A 161 2.47 -9.23 12.91
N TYR A 162 2.12 -8.73 14.09
CA TYR A 162 2.66 -9.22 15.38
C TYR A 162 2.24 -10.66 15.75
N HIS A 163 1.31 -11.28 15.01
CA HIS A 163 0.90 -12.68 15.17
C HIS A 163 1.42 -13.60 14.04
N LEU A 164 2.04 -13.07 12.98
CA LEU A 164 2.50 -13.89 11.86
C LEU A 164 3.54 -14.93 12.31
N ALA A 165 4.48 -14.52 13.16
CA ALA A 165 5.51 -15.41 13.69
C ALA A 165 4.91 -16.56 14.54
N ALA A 166 3.87 -16.29 15.32
CA ALA A 166 3.19 -17.31 16.12
C ALA A 166 2.45 -18.30 15.22
N CYS A 167 1.68 -17.79 14.25
CA CYS A 167 0.97 -18.59 13.27
C CYS A 167 1.92 -19.50 12.47
N HIS A 168 3.05 -18.96 12.00
CA HIS A 168 4.07 -19.72 11.29
C HIS A 168 4.60 -20.88 12.14
N ARG A 169 4.94 -20.63 13.42
CA ARG A 169 5.47 -21.66 14.31
C ARG A 169 4.46 -22.78 14.59
N GLU A 170 3.21 -22.42 14.89
CA GLU A 170 2.13 -23.38 15.19
C GLU A 170 1.82 -24.27 13.98
N ASN A 171 1.93 -23.73 12.77
CA ASN A 171 1.58 -24.41 11.53
C ASN A 171 2.81 -24.86 10.73
N SER A 172 4.00 -24.88 11.33
CA SER A 172 5.26 -25.20 10.64
C SER A 172 5.23 -26.57 9.94
N HIS A 173 4.49 -27.54 10.50
CA HIS A 173 4.26 -28.86 9.92
C HIS A 173 3.47 -28.85 8.59
N LEU A 174 2.76 -27.77 8.27
CA LEU A 174 2.02 -27.56 7.02
C LEU A 174 2.79 -26.69 6.02
N LEU A 175 3.94 -26.16 6.41
CA LEU A 175 4.69 -25.15 5.66
C LEU A 175 6.02 -25.71 5.11
N SER A 176 6.15 -27.04 5.02
CA SER A 176 7.37 -27.70 4.52
C SER A 176 7.77 -27.27 3.12
N ASP A 177 6.80 -26.84 2.31
CA ASP A 177 7.00 -26.47 0.91
C ASP A 177 7.31 -24.97 0.73
N VAL A 178 7.32 -24.19 1.82
CA VAL A 178 7.66 -22.77 1.77
C VAL A 178 9.16 -22.62 1.61
N LYS A 179 9.59 -21.88 0.59
CA LYS A 179 11.01 -21.53 0.44
C LYS A 179 11.45 -20.64 1.59
N THR A 180 12.51 -21.01 2.29
CA THR A 180 13.18 -20.14 3.26
C THR A 180 14.36 -19.42 2.60
N LEU A 181 14.47 -18.12 2.85
CA LEU A 181 15.56 -17.25 2.41
C LEU A 181 16.25 -16.66 3.65
N GLU A 182 17.58 -16.58 3.62
CA GLU A 182 18.43 -16.00 4.67
C GLU A 182 18.93 -14.59 4.30
#